data_AF-A0A948QE47-F1
#
_entry.id   AF-A0A948QE47-F1
#
_cell.length_a   1.000
_cell.length_b   1.000
_cell.length_c   1.000
_cell.angle_alpha   90.00
_cell.angle_beta   90.00
_cell.angle_gamma   90.00
#
_symmetry.space_group_name_H-M   'P 1'
#
loop_
_entity.id
_entity.type
_entity.pdbx_description
1 polymer ?
#
loop_
_entity_poly.entity_id
_entity_poly.type
_entity_poly.pdbx_seq_one_letter_code
_entity_poly.pdbx_strand_id
1 'polypeptide(L)'
;MTRKNVVESIVGYFKSDQWHRFMQMLTQTDDPMYHMHIYVENSIHPESLRKLFTAYHKLKGIVLDRGIQFSGLPGVGMFINVQPVDSKTRRFLANYELFWFYNPDVLIGPAEIRPDADLNKTPLYKDVQEDNLWGWGKKFMDDYYKQFDFKCVGPHEEAEIREYFKSDHFKKWLRLIDDSPADHIHCNVDINFDPWILKMYAVEALEEVGLKIDWVVPNVFRVPSGLRGKLIFLCAHPEWQHDITWGYNPDVVIRPATKPCIGQRMPADGDITFDFNLHSDFEASLAEGEHVKLTDEEINEILARV
;
A
#
# COMPACT_ATOMS: atom_id res chain seq x y z
N MET A 1 16.08 18.90 -21.14
CA MET A 1 16.81 17.63 -20.93
C MET A 1 16.92 16.88 -22.26
N THR A 2 18.08 16.29 -22.61
CA THR A 2 18.19 15.48 -23.85
C THR A 2 17.66 14.05 -23.61
N ARG A 3 17.23 13.34 -24.66
CA ARG A 3 16.72 11.96 -24.52
C ARG A 3 17.77 10.97 -23.99
N LYS A 4 19.04 11.14 -24.38
CA LYS A 4 20.15 10.37 -23.80
C LYS A 4 20.28 10.57 -22.28
N ASN A 5 20.10 11.80 -21.80
CA ASN A 5 20.12 12.10 -20.37
C ASN A 5 18.93 11.45 -19.62
N VAL A 6 17.79 11.23 -20.31
CA VAL A 6 16.63 10.53 -19.72
C VAL A 6 16.98 9.07 -19.41
N VAL A 7 17.49 8.33 -20.40
CA VAL A 7 17.88 6.93 -20.22
C VAL A 7 18.95 6.80 -19.13
N GLU A 8 20.00 7.62 -19.17
CA GLU A 8 21.10 7.56 -18.20
C GLU A 8 20.63 7.80 -16.76
N SER A 9 19.72 8.75 -16.55
CA SER A 9 19.18 9.07 -15.21
C SER A 9 18.37 7.89 -14.65
N ILE A 10 17.50 7.29 -15.47
CA ILE A 10 16.65 6.17 -15.03
C ILE A 10 17.47 4.91 -14.78
N VAL A 11 18.46 4.62 -15.63
CA VAL A 11 19.43 3.54 -15.38
C VAL A 11 20.20 3.80 -14.08
N GLY A 12 20.53 5.06 -13.79
CA GLY A 12 21.12 5.48 -12.53
C GLY A 12 20.25 5.11 -11.33
N TYR A 13 18.95 5.37 -11.39
CA TYR A 13 18.00 5.01 -10.32
C TYR A 13 17.95 3.50 -10.04
N PHE A 14 17.88 2.66 -11.08
CA PHE A 14 17.91 1.20 -10.92
C PHE A 14 19.22 0.66 -10.32
N LYS A 15 20.29 1.47 -10.34
CA LYS A 15 21.59 1.18 -9.73
C LYS A 15 21.79 1.89 -8.39
N SER A 16 20.80 2.65 -7.93
CA SER A 16 20.86 3.36 -6.66
C SER A 16 20.76 2.41 -5.47
N ASP A 17 21.21 2.90 -4.30
CA ASP A 17 21.15 2.13 -3.05
C ASP A 17 19.71 1.82 -2.65
N GLN A 18 18.76 2.75 -2.83
CA GLN A 18 17.34 2.51 -2.52
C GLN A 18 16.80 1.32 -3.33
N TRP A 19 17.06 1.30 -4.65
CA TRP A 19 16.55 0.23 -5.51
C TRP A 19 17.19 -1.12 -5.19
N HIS A 20 18.51 -1.15 -4.95
CA HIS A 20 19.19 -2.38 -4.53
C HIS A 20 18.67 -2.90 -3.19
N ARG A 21 18.47 -2.02 -2.19
CA ARG A 21 17.86 -2.37 -0.90
C ARG A 21 16.45 -2.93 -1.09
N PHE A 22 15.64 -2.30 -1.94
CA PHE A 22 14.29 -2.78 -2.26
C PHE A 22 14.32 -4.19 -2.86
N MET A 23 15.14 -4.41 -3.88
CA MET A 23 15.23 -5.74 -4.52
C MET A 23 15.77 -6.80 -3.55
N GLN A 24 16.70 -6.44 -2.67
CA GLN A 24 17.17 -7.33 -1.60
C GLN A 24 16.04 -7.68 -0.64
N MET A 25 15.29 -6.68 -0.16
CA MET A 25 14.16 -6.87 0.75
C MET A 25 13.03 -7.71 0.13
N LEU A 26 12.77 -7.51 -1.16
CA LEU A 26 11.75 -8.24 -1.92
C LEU A 26 12.10 -9.72 -2.10
N THR A 27 13.39 -10.05 -2.22
CA THR A 27 13.87 -11.39 -2.59
C THR A 27 14.51 -12.19 -1.47
N GLN A 28 14.73 -11.59 -0.29
CA GLN A 28 15.27 -12.30 0.87
C GLN A 28 14.33 -13.42 1.35
N THR A 29 14.91 -14.48 1.93
CA THR A 29 14.17 -15.71 2.29
C THR A 29 14.23 -16.07 3.77
N ASP A 30 15.17 -15.50 4.52
CA ASP A 30 15.40 -15.71 5.94
C ASP A 30 14.39 -14.96 6.81
N ASP A 31 14.09 -13.70 6.48
CA ASP A 31 12.98 -12.93 7.04
C ASP A 31 12.17 -12.31 5.89
N PRO A 32 11.28 -13.10 5.26
CA PRO A 32 10.54 -12.63 4.10
C PRO A 32 9.65 -11.44 4.48
N MET A 33 9.70 -10.39 3.65
CA MET A 33 8.82 -9.23 3.80
C MET A 33 7.37 -9.63 3.50
N TYR A 34 6.42 -9.00 4.19
CA TYR A 34 5.00 -9.09 3.86
C TYR A 34 4.57 -7.90 2.99
N HIS A 35 4.93 -6.69 3.41
CA HIS A 35 4.59 -5.44 2.72
C HIS A 35 5.77 -4.47 2.70
N MET A 36 5.82 -3.58 1.70
CA MET A 36 6.85 -2.53 1.59
C MET A 36 6.29 -1.23 1.02
N HIS A 37 6.82 -0.09 1.48
CA HIS A 37 6.58 1.21 0.88
C HIS A 37 7.87 1.77 0.30
N ILE A 38 7.81 2.26 -0.94
CA ILE A 38 8.91 2.94 -1.62
C ILE A 38 8.50 4.39 -1.84
N TYR A 39 9.32 5.33 -1.40
CA TYR A 39 9.07 6.75 -1.58
C TYR A 39 10.08 7.33 -2.58
N VAL A 40 9.58 7.94 -3.66
CA VAL A 40 10.42 8.49 -4.74
C VAL A 40 10.04 9.93 -5.06
N GLU A 41 10.97 10.68 -5.64
CA GLU A 41 10.64 11.85 -6.46
C GLU A 41 10.51 11.42 -7.92
N ASN A 42 9.59 12.05 -8.66
CA ASN A 42 9.29 11.63 -10.02
C ASN A 42 8.73 12.75 -10.90
N SER A 43 9.17 12.79 -12.15
CA SER A 43 8.53 13.54 -13.24
C SER A 43 8.19 12.68 -14.45
N ILE A 44 8.45 11.36 -14.40
CA ILE A 44 8.04 10.44 -15.46
C ILE A 44 6.53 10.20 -15.35
N HIS A 45 5.85 10.19 -16.50
CA HIS A 45 4.42 9.93 -16.55
C HIS A 45 4.09 8.56 -15.92
N PRO A 46 3.09 8.44 -15.01
CA PRO A 46 2.79 7.20 -14.28
C PRO A 46 2.60 5.97 -15.18
N GLU A 47 1.98 6.14 -16.35
CA GLU A 47 1.86 5.06 -17.35
C GLU A 47 3.20 4.57 -17.92
N SER A 48 4.16 5.47 -18.15
CA SER A 48 5.51 5.09 -18.57
C SER A 48 6.25 4.35 -17.46
N LEU A 49 6.11 4.80 -16.21
CA LEU A 49 6.64 4.10 -15.04
C LEU A 49 6.01 2.71 -14.88
N ARG A 50 4.69 2.59 -15.01
CA ARG A 50 3.96 1.31 -14.93
C ARG A 50 4.51 0.30 -15.93
N LYS A 51 4.66 0.69 -17.20
CA LYS A 51 5.25 -0.15 -18.24
C LYS A 51 6.68 -0.56 -17.91
N LEU A 52 7.52 0.41 -17.54
CA LEU A 52 8.93 0.21 -17.23
C LEU A 52 9.11 -0.75 -16.04
N PHE A 53 8.38 -0.53 -14.94
CA PHE A 53 8.46 -1.34 -13.73
C PHE A 53 7.95 -2.76 -13.98
N THR A 54 6.84 -2.91 -14.70
CA THR A 54 6.31 -4.23 -15.08
C THR A 54 7.33 -5.01 -15.91
N ALA A 55 7.96 -4.36 -16.89
CA ALA A 55 8.97 -4.99 -17.73
C ALA A 55 10.26 -5.31 -16.98
N TYR A 56 10.70 -4.44 -16.06
CA TYR A 56 11.86 -4.66 -15.20
C TYR A 56 11.66 -5.87 -14.29
N HIS A 57 10.52 -5.96 -13.62
CA HIS A 57 10.13 -7.08 -12.78
C HIS A 57 10.18 -8.40 -13.57
N LYS A 58 9.56 -8.41 -14.76
CA LYS A 58 9.63 -9.56 -15.67
C LYS A 58 11.07 -9.93 -16.06
N LEU A 59 11.92 -8.95 -16.36
CA LEU A 59 13.34 -9.15 -16.68
C LEU A 59 14.10 -9.81 -15.52
N LYS A 60 13.80 -9.44 -14.28
CA LYS A 60 14.40 -10.03 -13.07
C LYS A 60 13.80 -11.38 -12.67
N GLY A 61 12.87 -11.92 -13.47
CA GLY A 61 12.20 -13.19 -13.16
C GLY A 61 11.22 -13.09 -12.00
N ILE A 62 10.74 -11.88 -11.69
CA ILE A 62 9.75 -11.60 -10.66
C ILE A 62 8.56 -11.00 -11.39
N VAL A 63 7.62 -11.81 -11.84
CA VAL A 63 6.46 -11.28 -12.59
C VAL A 63 5.47 -10.63 -11.63
N LEU A 64 4.69 -9.65 -12.11
CA LEU A 64 3.57 -9.13 -11.34
C LEU A 64 2.37 -10.03 -11.59
N ASP A 65 1.80 -10.58 -10.52
CA ASP A 65 0.58 -11.41 -10.58
C ASP A 65 -0.65 -10.57 -10.92
N ARG A 66 -0.63 -9.32 -10.43
CA ARG A 66 -1.69 -8.33 -10.55
C ARG A 66 -1.18 -7.09 -11.26
N GLY A 67 -2.07 -6.41 -11.96
CA GLY A 67 -1.74 -5.13 -12.61
C GLY A 67 -1.46 -4.03 -11.58
N ILE A 68 -0.51 -3.14 -11.89
CA ILE A 68 -0.30 -1.91 -11.11
C ILE A 68 -1.55 -1.02 -11.26
N GLN A 69 -2.13 -0.64 -10.13
CA GLN A 69 -3.23 0.33 -10.04
C GLN A 69 -2.69 1.71 -9.63
N PHE A 70 -3.40 2.75 -10.03
CA PHE A 70 -3.10 4.11 -9.60
C PHE A 70 -4.05 4.52 -8.48
N SER A 71 -3.51 5.26 -7.52
CA SER A 71 -4.28 5.94 -6.50
C SER A 71 -3.53 7.20 -6.08
N GLY A 72 -4.09 7.99 -5.18
CA GLY A 72 -3.49 9.24 -4.75
C GLY A 72 -3.90 9.68 -3.36
N LEU A 73 -3.02 10.50 -2.80
CA LEU A 73 -3.22 11.28 -1.58
C LEU A 73 -2.89 12.74 -1.92
N PRO A 74 -3.28 13.72 -1.09
CA PRO A 74 -2.95 15.11 -1.35
C PRO A 74 -1.44 15.34 -1.62
N GLY A 75 -1.12 15.75 -2.84
CA GLY A 75 0.25 16.01 -3.31
C GLY A 75 1.10 14.77 -3.60
N VAL A 76 0.50 13.57 -3.65
CA VAL A 76 1.21 12.30 -3.84
C VAL A 76 0.43 11.40 -4.76
N GLY A 77 1.08 10.96 -5.84
CA GLY A 77 0.57 9.85 -6.63
C GLY A 77 1.15 8.53 -6.13
N MET A 78 0.44 7.42 -6.36
CA MET A 78 0.92 6.11 -5.94
C MET A 78 0.59 4.98 -6.90
N PHE A 79 1.47 3.97 -6.89
CA PHE A 79 1.17 2.62 -7.33
C PHE A 79 0.65 1.84 -6.13
N ILE A 80 -0.53 1.26 -6.27
CA ILE A 80 -1.13 0.39 -5.27
C ILE A 80 -1.32 -1.01 -5.85
N ASN A 81 -1.49 -1.99 -4.96
CA ASN A 81 -1.81 -3.38 -5.30
C ASN A 81 -0.72 -4.05 -6.16
N VAL A 82 0.55 -3.64 -5.97
CA VAL A 82 1.64 -4.26 -6.72
C VAL A 82 2.03 -5.57 -6.03
N GLN A 83 1.65 -6.68 -6.67
CA GLN A 83 1.87 -8.03 -6.14
C GLN A 83 2.88 -8.82 -6.98
N PRO A 84 4.15 -8.90 -6.56
CA PRO A 84 5.17 -9.67 -7.27
C PRO A 84 5.09 -11.16 -6.92
N VAL A 85 5.47 -11.98 -7.90
CA VAL A 85 5.56 -13.44 -7.79
C VAL A 85 6.89 -13.89 -8.40
N ASP A 86 7.62 -14.72 -7.67
CA ASP A 86 8.82 -15.36 -8.19
C ASP A 86 8.43 -16.34 -9.33
N SER A 87 8.98 -16.11 -10.53
CA SER A 87 8.58 -16.87 -11.73
C SER A 87 8.96 -18.35 -11.69
N LYS A 88 9.98 -18.72 -10.90
CA LYS A 88 10.49 -20.10 -10.82
C LYS A 88 9.71 -20.91 -9.81
N THR A 89 9.44 -20.33 -8.65
CA THR A 89 8.81 -20.99 -7.50
C THR A 89 7.30 -20.76 -7.44
N ARG A 90 6.79 -19.76 -8.19
CA ARG A 90 5.40 -19.31 -8.15
C ARG A 90 4.97 -18.80 -6.77
N ARG A 91 5.92 -18.49 -5.89
CA ARG A 91 5.64 -17.96 -4.56
C ARG A 91 5.35 -16.46 -4.63
N PHE A 92 4.31 -16.02 -3.90
CA PHE A 92 4.08 -14.60 -3.65
C PHE A 92 5.25 -13.99 -2.88
N LEU A 93 5.78 -12.89 -3.40
CA LEU A 93 6.70 -12.03 -2.69
C LEU A 93 5.92 -10.93 -1.96
N ALA A 94 6.63 -10.08 -1.23
CA ALA A 94 6.01 -8.97 -0.51
C ALA A 94 5.19 -8.08 -1.46
N ASN A 95 3.97 -7.76 -1.04
CA ASN A 95 3.19 -6.69 -1.66
C ASN A 95 3.94 -5.37 -1.48
N TYR A 96 3.81 -4.43 -2.41
CA TYR A 96 4.38 -3.12 -2.20
C TYR A 96 3.57 -2.00 -2.83
N GLU A 97 3.78 -0.81 -2.28
CA GLU A 97 3.25 0.46 -2.76
C GLU A 97 4.42 1.39 -3.09
N LEU A 98 4.32 2.12 -4.20
CA LEU A 98 5.31 3.13 -4.58
C LEU A 98 4.61 4.49 -4.56
N PHE A 99 5.06 5.37 -3.69
CA PHE A 99 4.58 6.74 -3.51
C PHE A 99 5.54 7.68 -4.22
N TRP A 100 5.02 8.62 -5.01
CA TRP A 100 5.85 9.65 -5.61
C TRP A 100 5.39 11.06 -5.31
N PHE A 101 6.39 11.91 -5.06
CA PHE A 101 6.25 13.36 -5.01
C PHE A 101 6.65 13.93 -6.38
N TYR A 102 5.82 14.78 -6.97
CA TYR A 102 6.19 15.38 -8.25
C TYR A 102 7.40 16.32 -8.08
N ASN A 103 8.42 16.11 -8.91
CA ASN A 103 9.59 16.98 -8.99
C ASN A 103 10.03 17.11 -10.46
N PRO A 104 9.89 18.29 -11.08
CA PRO A 104 10.24 18.48 -12.50
C PRO A 104 11.74 18.33 -12.79
N ASP A 105 12.59 18.43 -11.76
CA ASP A 105 14.04 18.31 -11.89
C ASP A 105 14.55 16.88 -11.68
N VAL A 106 13.69 15.97 -11.18
CA VAL A 106 14.04 14.57 -10.91
C VAL A 106 13.17 13.65 -11.76
N LEU A 107 13.78 12.91 -12.69
CA LEU A 107 13.04 11.95 -13.51
C LEU A 107 12.45 10.83 -12.66
N ILE A 108 13.32 10.13 -11.93
CA ILE A 108 12.96 9.25 -10.83
C ILE A 108 14.19 9.16 -9.91
N GLY A 109 13.97 9.27 -8.61
CA GLY A 109 15.01 9.22 -7.60
C GLY A 109 14.44 8.90 -6.23
N PRO A 110 15.27 8.48 -5.26
CA PRO A 110 14.81 8.32 -3.88
C PRO A 110 14.19 9.61 -3.37
N ALA A 111 13.08 9.52 -2.63
CA ALA A 111 12.48 10.72 -2.06
C ALA A 111 13.43 11.34 -1.03
N GLU A 112 13.58 12.66 -1.11
CA GLU A 112 14.28 13.49 -0.15
C GLU A 112 13.32 14.58 0.37
N ILE A 113 13.53 15.04 1.60
CA ILE A 113 12.78 16.21 2.09
C ILE A 113 13.32 17.45 1.38
N ARG A 114 12.52 18.01 0.47
CA ARG A 114 12.89 19.27 -0.14
C ARG A 114 12.82 20.42 0.88
N PRO A 115 13.71 21.42 0.80
CA PRO A 115 13.67 22.58 1.71
C PRO A 115 12.35 23.36 1.66
N ASP A 116 11.62 23.28 0.56
CA ASP A 116 10.33 23.94 0.33
C ASP A 116 9.11 23.02 0.53
N ALA A 117 9.32 21.78 0.99
CA ALA A 117 8.24 20.82 1.22
C ALA A 117 7.30 21.31 2.33
N ASP A 118 6.00 21.39 2.02
CA ASP A 118 4.96 21.67 3.01
C ASP A 118 4.59 20.37 3.75
N LEU A 119 5.29 20.12 4.86
CA LEU A 119 5.11 18.92 5.68
C LEU A 119 3.69 18.79 6.26
N ASN A 120 2.89 19.86 6.26
CA ASN A 120 1.50 19.81 6.71
C ASN A 120 0.53 19.34 5.62
N LYS A 121 0.90 19.50 4.34
CA LYS A 121 0.07 19.05 3.20
C LYS A 121 0.24 17.58 2.88
N THR A 122 1.43 17.04 3.16
CA THR A 122 1.76 15.67 2.81
C THR A 122 2.42 14.97 3.99
N PRO A 123 1.63 14.33 4.88
CA PRO A 123 2.14 13.72 6.11
C PRO A 123 3.12 12.56 5.85
N LEU A 124 3.17 12.04 4.62
CA LEU A 124 4.13 11.03 4.19
C LEU A 124 5.58 11.53 4.23
N TYR A 125 5.82 12.84 4.17
CA TYR A 125 7.18 13.36 4.35
C TYR A 125 7.76 13.00 5.72
N LYS A 126 6.93 12.73 6.74
CA LYS A 126 7.40 12.25 8.04
C LYS A 126 8.15 10.91 7.90
N ASP A 127 7.61 10.00 7.09
CA ASP A 127 8.27 8.71 6.83
C ASP A 127 9.59 8.95 6.08
N VAL A 128 9.57 9.83 5.07
CA VAL A 128 10.76 10.21 4.28
C VAL A 128 11.87 10.83 5.14
N GLN A 129 11.56 11.49 6.27
CA GLN A 129 12.60 12.02 7.16
C GLN A 129 13.41 10.93 7.85
N GLU A 130 12.81 9.76 8.06
CA GLU A 130 13.42 8.63 8.72
C GLU A 130 14.07 7.68 7.70
N ASP A 131 13.35 7.33 6.63
CA ASP A 131 13.87 6.53 5.49
C ASP A 131 12.92 6.65 4.28
N ASN A 132 13.42 6.39 3.07
CA ASN A 132 12.61 6.38 1.84
C ASN A 132 12.20 4.98 1.38
N LEU A 133 12.52 3.95 2.18
CA LEU A 133 12.14 2.57 1.94
C LEU A 133 11.79 1.88 3.26
N TRP A 134 10.56 1.39 3.35
CA TRP A 134 10.04 0.71 4.53
C TRP A 134 9.57 -0.69 4.17
N GLY A 135 9.75 -1.63 5.10
CA GLY A 135 9.27 -2.99 4.92
C GLY A 135 8.95 -3.66 6.24
N TRP A 136 7.92 -4.49 6.21
CA TRP A 136 7.39 -5.18 7.37
C TRP A 136 7.41 -6.69 7.11
N GLY A 137 8.46 -7.36 7.60
CA GLY A 137 8.61 -8.80 7.52
C GLY A 137 8.11 -9.53 8.75
N LYS A 138 8.30 -10.85 8.75
CA LYS A 138 7.84 -11.72 9.83
C LYS A 138 8.38 -11.28 11.19
N LYS A 139 9.69 -11.06 11.31
CA LYS A 139 10.30 -10.69 12.59
C LYS A 139 9.73 -9.38 13.13
N PHE A 140 9.58 -8.37 12.27
CA PHE A 140 8.99 -7.10 12.65
C PHE A 140 7.56 -7.29 13.17
N MET A 141 6.73 -8.04 12.44
CA MET A 141 5.34 -8.26 12.83
C MET A 141 5.23 -9.05 14.14
N ASP A 142 6.06 -10.09 14.32
CA ASP A 142 6.13 -10.85 15.57
C ASP A 142 6.49 -9.94 16.76
N ASP A 143 7.45 -9.03 16.59
CA ASP A 143 7.87 -8.10 17.63
C ASP A 143 6.80 -7.02 17.89
N TYR A 144 6.16 -6.51 16.83
CA TYR A 144 5.07 -5.56 16.92
C TYR A 144 3.87 -6.14 17.69
N TYR A 145 3.54 -7.42 17.52
CA TYR A 145 2.43 -8.04 18.22
C TYR A 145 2.68 -8.27 19.72
N LYS A 146 3.94 -8.41 20.14
CA LYS A 146 4.29 -8.62 21.57
C LYS A 146 3.92 -7.46 22.49
N GLN A 147 3.65 -6.28 21.96
CA GLN A 147 3.27 -5.12 22.77
C GLN A 147 1.81 -5.16 23.24
N PHE A 148 1.00 -6.07 22.68
CA PHE A 148 -0.42 -6.17 22.98
C PHE A 148 -0.72 -7.40 23.84
N ASP A 149 -1.60 -7.24 24.83
CA ASP A 149 -2.13 -8.36 25.62
C ASP A 149 -3.39 -8.90 24.93
N PHE A 150 -3.21 -9.60 23.80
CA PHE A 150 -4.33 -10.12 23.04
C PHE A 150 -5.09 -11.19 23.83
N LYS A 151 -6.41 -11.02 23.95
CA LYS A 151 -7.29 -11.96 24.63
C LYS A 151 -7.54 -13.19 23.77
N CYS A 152 -7.70 -14.33 24.42
CA CYS A 152 -8.18 -15.54 23.75
C CYS A 152 -9.63 -15.33 23.30
N VAL A 153 -9.94 -15.82 22.11
CA VAL A 153 -11.30 -15.80 21.55
C VAL A 153 -11.98 -17.11 21.91
N GLY A 154 -13.04 -17.03 22.72
CA GLY A 154 -13.93 -18.14 23.05
C GLY A 154 -15.30 -17.99 22.36
N PRO A 155 -16.25 -18.90 22.62
CA PRO A 155 -17.55 -18.91 21.94
C PRO A 155 -18.34 -17.60 22.02
N HIS A 156 -18.15 -16.82 23.10
CA HIS A 156 -18.81 -15.53 23.26
C HIS A 156 -18.19 -14.48 22.33
N GLU A 157 -16.86 -14.38 22.32
CA GLU A 157 -16.12 -13.47 21.45
C GLU A 157 -16.34 -13.82 19.97
N GLU A 158 -16.37 -15.10 19.61
CA GLU A 158 -16.71 -15.54 18.23
C GLU A 158 -18.09 -15.06 17.79
N ALA A 159 -19.09 -15.11 18.68
CA ALA A 159 -20.43 -14.63 18.39
C ALA A 159 -20.44 -13.11 18.17
N GLU A 160 -19.70 -12.34 18.97
CA GLU A 160 -19.54 -10.90 18.78
C GLU A 160 -18.84 -10.56 17.45
N ILE A 161 -17.79 -11.29 17.08
CA ILE A 161 -17.08 -11.08 15.81
C ILE A 161 -18.01 -11.35 14.63
N ARG A 162 -18.76 -12.46 14.66
CA ARG A 162 -19.72 -12.80 13.60
C ARG A 162 -20.86 -11.77 13.52
N GLU A 163 -21.30 -11.22 14.65
CA GLU A 163 -22.31 -10.17 14.68
C GLU A 163 -21.78 -8.86 14.10
N TYR A 164 -20.53 -8.50 14.38
CA TYR A 164 -19.89 -7.33 13.76
C TYR A 164 -19.90 -7.41 12.22
N PHE A 165 -19.61 -8.57 11.63
CA PHE A 165 -19.67 -8.76 10.17
C PHE A 165 -21.11 -8.76 9.61
N LYS A 166 -22.14 -8.62 10.45
CA LYS A 166 -23.53 -8.35 10.04
C LYS A 166 -23.98 -6.92 10.34
N SER A 167 -23.12 -6.13 10.97
CA SER A 167 -23.41 -4.76 11.41
C SER A 167 -23.59 -3.79 10.24
N ASP A 168 -24.20 -2.63 10.54
CA ASP A 168 -24.35 -1.54 9.57
C ASP A 168 -23.00 -0.95 9.13
N HIS A 169 -21.98 -1.02 10.00
CA HIS A 169 -20.62 -0.58 9.68
C HIS A 169 -20.01 -1.46 8.57
N PHE A 170 -20.04 -2.78 8.73
CA PHE A 170 -19.55 -3.69 7.69
C PHE A 170 -20.36 -3.57 6.39
N LYS A 171 -21.70 -3.51 6.49
CA LYS A 171 -22.56 -3.28 5.32
C LYS A 171 -22.26 -1.95 4.63
N LYS A 172 -21.89 -0.90 5.37
CA LYS A 172 -21.45 0.37 4.80
C LYS A 172 -20.14 0.20 4.05
N TRP A 173 -19.17 -0.52 4.61
CA TRP A 173 -17.92 -0.82 3.91
C TRP A 173 -18.17 -1.50 2.56
N LEU A 174 -19.03 -2.53 2.53
CA LEU A 174 -19.38 -3.23 1.30
C LEU A 174 -20.01 -2.30 0.26
N ARG A 175 -20.90 -1.38 0.68
CA ARG A 175 -21.46 -0.36 -0.22
C ARG A 175 -20.39 0.58 -0.77
N LEU A 176 -19.44 0.99 0.07
CA LEU A 176 -18.35 1.85 -0.35
C LEU A 176 -17.39 1.13 -1.31
N ILE A 177 -17.19 -0.18 -1.16
CA ILE A 177 -16.41 -0.97 -2.12
C ILE A 177 -17.06 -0.96 -3.51
N ASP A 178 -18.39 -1.08 -3.58
CA ASP A 178 -19.14 -1.16 -4.83
C ASP A 178 -19.39 0.22 -5.48
N ASP A 179 -19.68 1.23 -4.66
CA ASP A 179 -20.18 2.55 -5.09
C ASP A 179 -19.50 3.69 -4.30
N SER A 180 -18.22 3.93 -4.59
CA SER A 180 -17.45 5.04 -4.04
C SER A 180 -16.51 5.65 -5.10
N PRO A 181 -16.24 6.97 -5.04
CA PRO A 181 -15.19 7.60 -5.84
C PRO A 181 -13.77 7.27 -5.37
N ALA A 182 -13.62 6.48 -4.30
CA ALA A 182 -12.32 6.09 -3.76
C ALA A 182 -11.72 4.92 -4.55
N ASP A 183 -10.46 5.07 -4.96
CA ASP A 183 -9.68 3.95 -5.53
C ASP A 183 -9.33 2.91 -4.47
N HIS A 184 -9.32 3.33 -3.19
CA HIS A 184 -8.91 2.51 -2.08
C HIS A 184 -9.58 2.94 -0.78
N ILE A 185 -10.02 1.96 0.02
CA ILE A 185 -10.81 2.17 1.23
C ILE A 185 -10.27 1.32 2.38
N HIS A 186 -10.08 1.95 3.52
CA HIS A 186 -9.82 1.31 4.80
C HIS A 186 -11.11 1.23 5.61
N CYS A 187 -11.41 0.05 6.14
CA CYS A 187 -12.40 -0.15 7.20
C CYS A 187 -11.68 -0.22 8.55
N ASN A 188 -11.99 0.71 9.45
CA ASN A 188 -11.23 0.88 10.68
C ASN A 188 -11.96 0.25 11.86
N VAL A 189 -11.27 -0.61 12.62
CA VAL A 189 -11.82 -1.29 13.79
C VAL A 189 -10.94 -1.16 15.03
N ASP A 190 -11.56 -1.22 16.21
CA ASP A 190 -10.85 -1.51 17.47
C ASP A 190 -11.03 -3.01 17.77
N ILE A 191 -9.95 -3.71 18.15
CA ILE A 191 -9.97 -5.14 18.54
C ILE A 191 -9.14 -5.41 19.81
N ASN A 192 -9.43 -6.50 20.52
CA ASN A 192 -8.61 -6.97 21.65
C ASN A 192 -7.94 -8.34 21.43
N PHE A 193 -8.05 -8.92 20.25
CA PHE A 193 -7.58 -10.28 19.94
C PHE A 193 -6.60 -10.27 18.76
N ASP A 194 -5.95 -11.41 18.51
CA ASP A 194 -4.93 -11.54 17.46
C ASP A 194 -5.50 -11.22 16.05
N PRO A 195 -4.88 -10.32 15.27
CA PRO A 195 -5.35 -9.95 13.92
C PRO A 195 -5.49 -11.13 12.95
N TRP A 196 -4.82 -12.26 13.16
CA TRP A 196 -5.03 -13.46 12.35
C TRP A 196 -6.43 -14.06 12.53
N ILE A 197 -7.04 -13.89 13.71
CA ILE A 197 -8.43 -14.25 13.93
C ILE A 197 -9.35 -13.30 13.16
N LEU A 198 -9.03 -11.99 13.14
CA LEU A 198 -9.78 -10.99 12.37
C LEU A 198 -9.76 -11.34 10.88
N LYS A 199 -8.57 -11.73 10.36
CA LYS A 199 -8.44 -12.22 8.99
C LYS A 199 -9.43 -13.36 8.72
N MET A 200 -9.48 -14.39 9.57
CA MET A 200 -10.31 -15.57 9.32
C MET A 200 -11.78 -15.20 9.14
N TYR A 201 -12.34 -14.43 10.08
CA TYR A 201 -13.74 -14.01 10.03
C TYR A 201 -14.03 -13.00 8.94
N ALA A 202 -13.07 -12.10 8.63
CA ALA A 202 -13.22 -11.15 7.53
C ALA A 202 -13.25 -11.86 6.17
N VAL A 203 -12.38 -12.86 5.95
CA VAL A 203 -12.39 -13.66 4.71
C VAL A 203 -13.73 -14.38 4.58
N GLU A 204 -14.21 -15.06 5.63
CA GLU A 204 -15.51 -15.73 5.63
C GLU A 204 -16.64 -14.76 5.25
N ALA A 205 -16.70 -13.59 5.89
CA ALA A 205 -17.75 -12.59 5.63
C ALA A 205 -17.68 -11.98 4.22
N LEU A 206 -16.47 -11.76 3.69
CA LEU A 206 -16.28 -11.25 2.33
C LEU A 206 -16.68 -12.30 1.28
N GLU A 207 -16.34 -13.56 1.49
CA GLU A 207 -16.72 -14.67 0.61
C GLU A 207 -18.24 -14.91 0.62
N GLU A 208 -18.91 -14.77 1.76
CA GLU A 208 -20.37 -14.86 1.88
C GLU A 208 -21.12 -13.83 1.00
N VAL A 209 -20.52 -12.65 0.77
CA VAL A 209 -21.09 -11.61 -0.10
C VAL A 209 -20.56 -11.68 -1.54
N GLY A 210 -19.83 -12.75 -1.88
CA GLY A 210 -19.37 -13.05 -3.25
C GLY A 210 -17.99 -12.50 -3.60
N LEU A 211 -17.24 -11.94 -2.65
CA LEU A 211 -15.87 -11.49 -2.89
C LEU A 211 -14.88 -12.64 -2.67
N LYS A 212 -14.16 -13.01 -3.73
CA LYS A 212 -13.12 -14.04 -3.63
C LYS A 212 -11.80 -13.40 -3.20
N ILE A 213 -11.20 -13.89 -2.11
CA ILE A 213 -9.91 -13.41 -1.59
C ILE A 213 -8.79 -14.38 -1.99
N ASP A 214 -7.77 -13.91 -2.71
CA ASP A 214 -6.62 -14.75 -3.06
C ASP A 214 -5.57 -14.76 -1.95
N TRP A 215 -5.34 -13.61 -1.32
CA TRP A 215 -4.30 -13.45 -0.31
C TRP A 215 -4.62 -12.33 0.69
N VAL A 216 -4.08 -12.47 1.90
CA VAL A 216 -4.16 -11.43 2.94
C VAL A 216 -2.78 -11.12 3.47
N VAL A 217 -2.38 -9.86 3.41
CA VAL A 217 -1.04 -9.39 3.83
C VAL A 217 -1.17 -8.62 5.15
N PRO A 218 -0.47 -9.04 6.22
CA PRO A 218 -0.37 -8.23 7.42
C PRO A 218 0.62 -7.08 7.19
N ASN A 219 0.24 -5.88 7.63
CA ASN A 219 1.03 -4.68 7.50
C ASN A 219 0.91 -3.81 8.76
N VAL A 220 1.87 -2.92 8.97
CA VAL A 220 1.83 -1.86 9.98
C VAL A 220 2.17 -0.55 9.29
N PHE A 221 1.45 0.51 9.60
CA PHE A 221 1.73 1.83 9.05
C PHE A 221 1.79 2.87 10.17
N ARG A 222 2.48 3.97 9.89
CA ARG A 222 2.64 5.07 10.83
C ARG A 222 1.48 6.05 10.68
N VAL A 223 0.95 6.46 11.82
CA VAL A 223 -0.07 7.50 11.94
C VAL A 223 0.37 8.51 13.00
N PRO A 224 -0.23 9.71 13.08
CA PRO A 224 0.16 10.70 14.10
C PRO A 224 0.12 10.14 15.53
N SER A 225 -0.80 9.22 15.82
CA SER A 225 -0.98 8.58 17.13
C SER A 225 -0.10 7.35 17.39
N GLY A 226 0.82 7.00 16.49
CA GLY A 226 1.73 5.86 16.61
C GLY A 226 1.62 4.89 15.46
N LEU A 227 1.97 3.62 15.68
CA LEU A 227 1.78 2.56 14.69
C LEU A 227 0.35 2.01 14.75
N ARG A 228 -0.19 1.65 13.59
CA ARG A 228 -1.49 0.98 13.44
C ARG A 228 -1.31 -0.28 12.61
N GLY A 229 -2.05 -1.32 12.98
CA GLY A 229 -2.04 -2.55 12.22
C GLY A 229 -3.03 -2.51 11.07
N LYS A 230 -2.76 -3.32 10.05
CA LYS A 230 -3.52 -3.38 8.81
C LYS A 230 -3.51 -4.81 8.28
N LEU A 231 -4.63 -5.23 7.72
CA LEU A 231 -4.76 -6.43 6.91
C LEU A 231 -5.18 -5.99 5.52
N ILE A 232 -4.34 -6.28 4.52
CA ILE A 232 -4.59 -5.99 3.11
C ILE A 232 -5.23 -7.22 2.49
N PHE A 233 -6.45 -7.10 1.97
CA PHE A 233 -7.16 -8.20 1.32
C PHE A 233 -7.07 -8.03 -0.19
N LEU A 234 -6.39 -8.98 -0.84
CA LEU A 234 -6.21 -9.01 -2.28
C LEU A 234 -7.34 -9.84 -2.93
N CYS A 235 -8.30 -9.16 -3.55
CA CYS A 235 -9.47 -9.79 -4.18
C CYS A 235 -9.11 -10.37 -5.55
N ALA A 236 -9.60 -11.57 -5.88
CA ALA A 236 -9.32 -12.23 -7.15
C ALA A 236 -10.07 -11.61 -8.34
N HIS A 237 -11.31 -11.18 -8.12
CA HIS A 237 -12.13 -10.50 -9.12
C HIS A 237 -13.24 -9.65 -8.46
N PRO A 238 -13.36 -8.35 -8.80
CA PRO A 238 -12.34 -7.56 -9.50
C PRO A 238 -11.00 -7.60 -8.75
N GLU A 239 -9.88 -7.35 -9.45
CA GLU A 239 -8.53 -7.30 -8.86
C GLU A 239 -8.38 -6.07 -7.96
N TRP A 240 -9.09 -6.02 -6.85
CA TRP A 240 -9.09 -4.90 -5.91
C TRP A 240 -8.33 -5.21 -4.64
N GLN A 241 -7.89 -4.13 -3.99
CA GLN A 241 -7.28 -4.13 -2.68
C GLN A 241 -8.23 -3.42 -1.71
N HIS A 242 -8.69 -4.15 -0.68
CA HIS A 242 -9.51 -3.59 0.39
C HIS A 242 -8.90 -3.94 1.73
N ASP A 243 -8.90 -2.97 2.64
CA ASP A 243 -8.05 -3.08 3.80
C ASP A 243 -8.86 -2.89 5.08
N ILE A 244 -8.58 -3.72 6.08
CA ILE A 244 -9.06 -3.49 7.45
C ILE A 244 -7.89 -2.96 8.25
N THR A 245 -7.98 -1.73 8.74
CA THR A 245 -7.04 -1.22 9.73
C THR A 245 -7.57 -1.47 11.12
N TRP A 246 -6.68 -1.68 12.08
CA TRP A 246 -7.07 -1.99 13.43
C TRP A 246 -6.23 -1.27 14.50
N GLY A 247 -6.90 -0.89 15.57
CA GLY A 247 -6.31 -0.42 16.83
C GLY A 247 -6.55 -1.43 17.94
N TYR A 248 -5.56 -1.62 18.82
CA TYR A 248 -5.75 -2.43 20.02
C TYR A 248 -6.55 -1.67 21.08
N ASN A 249 -7.61 -2.30 21.59
CA ASN A 249 -8.38 -1.79 22.71
C ASN A 249 -8.81 -2.97 23.61
N PRO A 250 -8.30 -3.10 24.85
CA PRO A 250 -8.57 -4.26 25.70
C PRO A 250 -10.04 -4.42 26.10
N ASP A 251 -10.85 -3.36 26.00
CA ASP A 251 -12.21 -3.31 26.53
C ASP A 251 -13.28 -3.80 25.55
N VAL A 252 -12.91 -4.13 24.31
CA VAL A 252 -13.87 -4.50 23.25
C VAL A 252 -13.33 -5.67 22.43
N VAL A 253 -14.19 -6.63 22.11
CA VAL A 253 -13.81 -7.73 21.20
C VAL A 253 -13.53 -7.16 19.81
N ILE A 254 -14.57 -6.57 19.20
CA ILE A 254 -14.47 -5.83 17.96
C ILE A 254 -15.53 -4.72 17.92
N ARG A 255 -15.18 -3.56 17.35
CA ARG A 255 -16.13 -2.49 17.03
C ARG A 255 -15.57 -1.57 15.96
N PRO A 256 -16.39 -0.69 15.34
CA PRO A 256 -15.87 0.40 14.52
C PRO A 256 -14.88 1.27 15.32
N ALA A 257 -13.83 1.74 14.68
CA ALA A 257 -12.80 2.53 15.34
C ALA A 257 -13.38 3.83 15.94
N THR A 258 -12.88 4.20 17.11
CA THR A 258 -13.34 5.44 17.79
C THR A 258 -12.47 6.66 17.50
N LYS A 259 -11.43 6.48 16.68
CA LYS A 259 -10.48 7.50 16.26
C LYS A 259 -10.08 7.23 14.81
N PRO A 260 -9.72 8.27 14.04
CA PRO A 260 -9.13 8.06 12.72
C PRO A 260 -7.92 7.15 12.79
N CYS A 261 -7.80 6.23 11.84
CA CYS A 261 -6.60 5.43 11.68
C CYS A 261 -5.58 6.22 10.87
N ILE A 262 -5.80 6.41 9.57
CA ILE A 262 -4.89 7.16 8.69
C ILE A 262 -5.17 8.67 8.78
N GLY A 263 -6.44 9.06 8.66
CA GLY A 263 -6.92 10.44 8.82
C GLY A 263 -6.56 11.40 7.69
N GLN A 264 -6.17 10.90 6.51
CA GLN A 264 -5.79 11.76 5.37
C GLN A 264 -6.99 12.18 4.51
N ARG A 265 -7.92 11.26 4.24
CA ARG A 265 -9.21 11.52 3.63
C ARG A 265 -10.27 10.67 4.31
N MET A 266 -11.44 11.24 4.49
CA MET A 266 -12.60 10.58 5.05
C MET A 266 -13.76 10.64 4.05
N PRO A 267 -14.78 9.77 4.19
CA PRO A 267 -15.99 9.87 3.39
C PRO A 267 -16.67 11.23 3.57
N ALA A 268 -17.46 11.64 2.57
CA ALA A 268 -18.15 12.93 2.57
C ALA A 268 -19.14 13.12 3.73
N ASP A 269 -19.63 12.02 4.32
CA ASP A 269 -20.50 12.04 5.49
C ASP A 269 -19.75 12.20 6.82
N GLY A 270 -18.42 12.30 6.79
CA GLY A 270 -17.58 12.56 7.96
C GLY A 270 -17.35 11.33 8.85
N ASP A 271 -17.64 10.13 8.37
CA ASP A 271 -17.48 8.91 9.16
C ASP A 271 -16.00 8.53 9.34
N ILE A 272 -15.48 8.73 10.55
CA ILE A 272 -14.06 8.50 10.92
C ILE A 272 -13.65 7.02 10.89
N THR A 273 -14.62 6.11 10.80
CA THR A 273 -14.36 4.68 10.79
C THR A 273 -13.90 4.19 9.41
N PHE A 274 -13.77 5.09 8.45
CA PHE A 274 -13.22 4.82 7.13
C PHE A 274 -12.17 5.85 6.74
N ASP A 275 -11.13 5.40 6.04
CA ASP A 275 -10.14 6.27 5.39
C ASP A 275 -10.13 5.97 3.88
N PHE A 276 -9.99 7.01 3.04
CA PHE A 276 -10.02 6.89 1.58
C PHE A 276 -8.67 7.28 0.95
N ASN A 277 -8.38 6.68 -0.20
CA ASN A 277 -7.54 7.31 -1.22
C ASN A 277 -8.43 7.61 -2.42
N LEU A 278 -8.28 8.80 -3.02
CA LEU A 278 -9.18 9.26 -4.07
C LEU A 278 -8.48 9.30 -5.42
N HIS A 279 -9.20 8.94 -6.47
CA HIS A 279 -8.69 9.08 -7.84
C HIS A 279 -8.40 10.53 -8.20
N SER A 280 -9.21 11.46 -7.69
CA SER A 280 -9.01 12.90 -7.90
C SER A 280 -7.69 13.41 -7.29
N ASP A 281 -7.17 12.78 -6.24
CA ASP A 281 -5.87 13.13 -5.68
C ASP A 281 -4.73 12.63 -6.59
N PHE A 282 -4.90 11.47 -7.25
CA PHE A 282 -3.98 11.00 -8.28
C PHE A 282 -4.00 11.94 -9.50
N GLU A 283 -5.18 12.30 -9.99
CA GLU A 283 -5.34 13.25 -11.10
C GLU A 283 -4.74 14.61 -10.76
N ALA A 284 -4.92 15.09 -9.52
CA ALA A 284 -4.31 16.32 -9.04
C ALA A 284 -2.78 16.22 -9.05
N SER A 285 -2.20 15.10 -8.57
CA SER A 285 -0.75 14.87 -8.61
C SER A 285 -0.20 14.86 -10.05
N LEU A 286 -0.96 14.32 -11.00
CA LEU A 286 -0.60 14.31 -12.42
C LEU A 286 -0.67 15.72 -13.03
N ALA A 287 -1.58 16.56 -12.54
CA ALA A 287 -1.76 17.93 -12.99
C ALA A 287 -0.73 18.93 -12.41
N GLU A 288 0.10 18.52 -11.44
CA GLU A 288 1.11 19.40 -10.83
C GLU A 288 2.19 19.88 -11.82
N GLY A 289 2.39 19.18 -12.93
CA GLY A 289 3.26 19.67 -13.99
C GLY A 289 3.38 18.76 -15.20
N GLU A 290 4.29 19.13 -16.10
CA GLU A 290 4.56 18.37 -17.31
C GLU A 290 5.34 17.10 -16.98
N HIS A 291 4.78 15.96 -17.38
CA HIS A 291 5.39 14.66 -17.14
C HIS A 291 6.11 14.14 -18.38
N VAL A 292 7.30 13.59 -18.19
CA VAL A 292 8.10 12.99 -19.25
C VAL A 292 7.51 11.63 -19.63
N LYS A 293 7.08 11.48 -20.88
CA LYS A 293 6.66 10.19 -21.44
C LYS A 293 7.87 9.47 -22.03
N LEU A 294 8.04 8.21 -21.66
CA LEU A 294 9.05 7.31 -22.22
C LEU A 294 8.49 6.64 -23.48
N THR A 295 9.32 6.50 -24.51
CA THR A 295 8.98 5.64 -25.66
C THR A 295 9.33 4.19 -25.37
N ASP A 296 8.80 3.27 -26.17
CA ASP A 296 9.10 1.84 -26.01
C ASP A 296 10.59 1.57 -26.30
N GLU A 297 11.22 2.30 -27.23
CA GLU A 297 12.66 2.21 -27.49
C GLU A 297 13.50 2.59 -26.27
N GLU A 298 13.13 3.66 -25.55
CA GLU A 298 13.83 4.07 -24.33
C GLU A 298 13.64 3.07 -23.21
N ILE A 299 12.42 2.55 -23.03
CA ILE A 299 12.17 1.49 -22.03
C ILE A 299 13.06 0.29 -22.34
N ASN A 300 13.14 -0.14 -23.60
CA ASN A 300 14.00 -1.26 -23.99
C ASN A 300 15.49 -0.95 -23.79
N GLU A 301 15.95 0.27 -24.09
CA GLU A 301 17.33 0.68 -23.86
C GLU A 301 17.68 0.70 -22.37
N ILE A 302 16.78 1.23 -21.52
CA ILE A 302 16.93 1.21 -20.06
C ILE A 302 17.06 -0.23 -19.57
N LEU A 303 16.14 -1.11 -19.97
CA LEU A 303 16.10 -2.51 -19.56
C LEU A 303 17.35 -3.30 -19.99
N ALA A 304 17.93 -2.99 -21.15
CA ALA A 304 19.17 -3.62 -21.61
C ALA A 304 20.40 -3.28 -20.76
N ARG A 305 20.31 -2.26 -19.90
CA ARG A 305 21.43 -1.69 -19.13
C ARG A 305 21.35 -1.95 -17.62
N VAL A 306 20.31 -2.66 -17.15
CA VAL A 306 19.98 -2.85 -15.72
C VAL A 306 19.80 -4.30 -15.29
#